data_AF-A0A327K2X9-F1
#
_entry.id   AF-A0A327K2X9-F1
#
_cell.length_a   1.000
_cell.length_b   1.000
_cell.length_c   1.000
_cell.angle_alpha   90.00
_cell.angle_beta   90.00
_cell.angle_gamma   90.00
#
_symmetry.space_group_name_H-M   'P 1'
#
loop_
_entity.id
_entity.type
_entity.pdbx_description
1 polymer ?
#
loop_
_entity_poly.entity_id
_entity_poly.type
_entity_poly.pdbx_seq_one_letter_code
_entity_poly.pdbx_strand_id
1 'polypeptide(L)'
;MSGALGFSFSAFDDSGYAGLRRVIDVSGDGPNNQGLPVTVERDRLVSEGVIINGLPILLKGSGGRGFMSIPNLDVYYEDCVIGGTGA
;
A
#
# COMPACT_ATOMS: atom_id res chain seq x y z
N MET A 1 1.79 1.29 7.09
CA MET A 1 1.16 0.91 5.80
C MET A 1 0.53 -0.47 5.90
N SER A 2 1.26 -1.50 6.34
CA SER A 2 0.71 -2.86 6.54
C SER A 2 -0.57 -2.87 7.38
N GLY A 3 -0.59 -2.17 8.52
CA GLY A 3 -1.81 -2.08 9.33
C GLY A 3 -3.01 -1.43 8.61
N ALA A 4 -2.75 -0.45 7.74
CA ALA A 4 -3.82 0.18 6.94
C ALA A 4 -4.35 -0.77 5.86
N LEU A 5 -3.47 -1.54 5.20
CA LEU A 5 -3.88 -2.57 4.24
C LEU A 5 -4.79 -3.61 4.90
N GLY A 6 -4.38 -4.13 6.07
CA GLY A 6 -5.19 -5.11 6.80
C GLY A 6 -6.55 -4.57 7.23
N PHE A 7 -6.60 -3.32 7.71
CA PHE A 7 -7.86 -2.65 8.06
C PHE A 7 -8.76 -2.42 6.84
N SER A 8 -8.20 -1.96 5.72
CA SER A 8 -8.95 -1.78 4.47
C SER A 8 -9.48 -3.11 3.95
N PHE A 9 -8.74 -4.20 4.14
CA PHE A 9 -9.19 -5.54 3.75
C PHE A 9 -10.41 -5.98 4.56
N SER A 10 -10.39 -5.84 5.90
CA SER A 10 -11.57 -6.17 6.73
C SER A 10 -12.78 -5.31 6.40
N ALA A 11 -12.57 -4.06 5.97
CA ALA A 11 -13.67 -3.18 5.57
C ALA A 11 -14.43 -3.69 4.34
N PHE A 12 -13.85 -4.54 3.47
CA PHE A 12 -14.61 -5.19 2.40
C PHE A 12 -15.66 -6.15 2.96
N ASP A 13 -15.28 -7.00 3.92
CA ASP A 13 -16.17 -7.97 4.55
C ASP A 13 -17.26 -7.27 5.37
N ASP A 14 -16.90 -6.21 6.09
CA ASP A 14 -17.82 -5.43 6.92
C ASP A 14 -18.78 -4.54 6.08
N SER A 15 -18.48 -4.31 4.80
CA SER A 15 -19.29 -3.45 3.95
C SER A 15 -20.69 -4.02 3.63
N GLY A 16 -20.86 -5.35 3.71
CA GLY A 16 -22.10 -6.03 3.33
C GLY A 16 -22.39 -6.06 1.82
N TYR A 17 -21.45 -5.64 0.98
CA TYR A 17 -21.60 -5.60 -0.48
C TYR A 17 -20.65 -6.59 -1.17
N ALA A 18 -21.18 -7.32 -2.16
CA ALA A 18 -20.37 -8.13 -3.07
C ALA A 18 -19.94 -7.30 -4.28
N GLY A 19 -18.83 -6.56 -4.15
CA GLY A 19 -18.27 -5.77 -5.24
C GLY A 19 -17.62 -6.65 -6.33
N LEU A 20 -17.73 -6.21 -7.60
CA LEU A 20 -17.06 -6.89 -8.73
C LEU A 20 -15.53 -6.79 -8.65
N ARG A 21 -15.00 -5.75 -7.99
CA ARG A 21 -13.57 -5.51 -7.78
C ARG A 21 -13.33 -5.09 -6.33
N ARG A 22 -12.25 -5.61 -5.75
CA ARG A 22 -11.71 -5.15 -4.47
C ARG A 22 -10.40 -4.44 -4.75
N VAL A 23 -10.38 -3.12 -4.58
CA VAL A 23 -9.24 -2.27 -4.89
C VAL A 23 -8.92 -1.40 -3.68
N ILE A 24 -7.64 -1.35 -3.30
CA ILE A 24 -7.13 -0.47 -2.26
C ILE A 24 -6.14 0.49 -2.91
N ASP A 25 -6.43 1.79 -2.82
CA ASP A 25 -5.53 2.84 -3.30
C ASP A 25 -4.69 3.37 -2.13
N VAL A 26 -3.37 3.28 -2.26
CA VAL A 26 -2.42 3.70 -1.21
C VAL A 26 -1.65 4.92 -1.68
N SER A 27 -1.75 6.00 -0.91
CA SER A 27 -0.90 7.19 -1.08
C SER A 27 -0.09 7.48 0.18
N GLY A 28 1.18 7.86 0.04
CA GLY A 28 2.03 8.23 1.18
C GLY A 28 3.41 8.72 0.78
N ASP A 29 4.12 9.32 1.72
CA ASP A 29 5.41 10.02 1.55
C ASP A 29 6.61 9.26 2.15
N GLY A 30 6.40 8.02 2.59
CA GLY A 30 7.41 7.16 3.20
C GLY A 30 7.12 5.66 3.08
N PRO A 31 8.08 4.81 3.48
CA PRO A 31 7.92 3.37 3.44
C PRO A 31 7.03 2.90 4.58
N ASN A 32 6.86 1.59 4.68
CA ASN A 32 6.12 1.00 5.78
C ASN A 32 6.84 1.22 7.12
N ASN A 33 6.14 1.86 8.05
CA ASN A 33 6.65 2.25 9.36
C ASN A 33 5.96 1.56 10.54
N GLN A 34 4.91 0.77 10.28
CA GLN A 34 4.13 0.07 11.31
C GLN A 34 3.53 -1.22 10.76
N GLY A 35 3.52 -2.26 11.61
CA GLY A 35 3.00 -3.59 11.30
C GLY A 35 4.06 -4.53 10.75
N LEU A 36 3.59 -5.59 10.09
CA LEU A 36 4.45 -6.55 9.40
C LEU A 36 5.14 -5.90 8.19
N PRO A 37 6.18 -6.53 7.62
CA PRO A 37 6.72 -6.10 6.33
C PRO A 37 5.58 -5.94 5.31
N VAL A 38 5.57 -4.83 4.57
CA VAL A 38 4.45 -4.52 3.67
C VAL A 38 4.25 -5.60 2.61
N THR A 39 5.33 -6.23 2.15
CA THR A 39 5.29 -7.28 1.14
C THR A 39 4.49 -8.48 1.62
N VAL A 40 4.62 -8.86 2.90
CA VAL A 40 3.86 -9.98 3.49
C VAL A 40 2.36 -9.70 3.44
N GLU A 41 1.94 -8.49 3.81
CA GLU A 41 0.52 -8.12 3.77
C GLU A 41 0.04 -7.92 2.32
N ARG A 42 0.85 -7.30 1.46
CA ARG A 42 0.59 -7.12 0.02
C ARG A 42 0.35 -8.46 -0.63
N ASP A 43 1.24 -9.43 -0.45
CA ASP A 43 1.18 -10.76 -1.06
C ASP A 43 -0.05 -11.53 -0.56
N ARG A 44 -0.36 -11.45 0.75
CA ARG A 44 -1.57 -12.02 1.33
C ARG A 44 -2.82 -11.46 0.65
N LEU A 45 -2.98 -10.14 0.60
CA LEU A 45 -4.16 -9.49 0.01
C LEU A 45 -4.29 -9.76 -1.49
N VAL A 46 -3.17 -9.76 -2.22
CA VAL A 46 -3.14 -10.10 -3.65
C VAL A 46 -3.58 -11.55 -3.86
N SER A 47 -3.14 -12.49 -3.00
CA SER A 47 -3.58 -13.89 -3.08
C SER A 47 -5.09 -14.06 -2.84
N GLU A 48 -5.69 -13.14 -2.07
CA GLU A 48 -7.13 -13.07 -1.87
C GLU A 48 -7.87 -12.35 -3.02
N GLY A 49 -7.17 -11.91 -4.07
CA GLY A 49 -7.76 -11.24 -5.24
C GLY A 49 -8.03 -9.75 -5.06
N VAL A 50 -7.34 -9.09 -4.12
CA VAL A 50 -7.36 -7.63 -3.96
C VAL A 50 -6.31 -6.99 -4.85
N ILE A 51 -6.66 -5.87 -5.48
CA ILE A 51 -5.74 -5.03 -6.26
C ILE A 51 -5.26 -3.90 -5.35
N ILE A 52 -3.96 -3.66 -5.30
CA ILE A 52 -3.35 -2.59 -4.51
C ILE A 52 -2.65 -1.63 -5.46
N ASN A 53 -3.19 -0.43 -5.60
CA ASN A 53 -2.57 0.65 -6.36
C ASN A 53 -1.71 1.53 -5.44
N GLY A 54 -0.70 2.18 -6.01
CA GLY A 54 0.24 3.01 -5.28
C GLY A 54 0.43 4.38 -5.92
N LEU A 55 0.33 5.44 -5.11
CA LEU A 55 0.63 6.81 -5.48
C LEU A 55 1.67 7.40 -4.49
N PRO A 56 2.98 7.24 -4.76
CA PRO A 56 4.02 7.78 -3.90
C PRO A 56 4.02 9.33 -3.94
N ILE A 57 4.00 9.96 -2.78
CA ILE A 57 4.05 11.42 -2.63
C ILE A 57 5.51 11.84 -2.49
N LEU A 58 6.10 12.30 -3.60
CA LEU A 58 7.50 12.72 -3.65
C LEU A 58 7.66 14.19 -3.21
N LEU A 59 8.25 14.41 -2.04
CA LEU A 59 8.49 15.75 -1.51
C LEU A 59 9.80 16.35 -2.05
N LYS A 60 9.70 17.31 -2.97
CA LYS A 60 10.85 18.10 -3.45
C LYS A 60 11.15 19.23 -2.45
N GLY A 61 12.27 19.16 -1.72
CA GLY A 61 12.79 20.39 -1.07
C GLY A 61 13.51 20.27 0.27
N SER A 62 13.61 19.10 0.90
CA SER A 62 14.24 19.03 2.24
C SER A 62 15.19 17.85 2.43
N GLY A 63 16.02 17.51 1.44
CA GLY A 63 17.16 16.59 1.61
C GLY A 63 16.92 15.39 2.52
N GLY A 64 15.83 14.63 2.32
CA GLY A 64 15.52 13.45 3.13
C GLY A 64 15.23 13.70 4.61
N ARG A 65 14.76 14.89 5.01
CA ARG A 65 14.53 15.27 6.44
C ARG A 65 13.11 15.05 6.98
N GLY A 66 12.23 14.38 6.24
CA GLY A 66 11.15 13.66 6.91
C GLY A 66 11.76 12.37 7.47
N PHE A 67 11.62 12.10 8.78
CA PHE A 67 12.18 10.89 9.41
C PHE A 67 11.81 9.56 8.72
N MET A 68 10.84 9.59 7.80
CA MET A 68 10.32 8.47 7.04
C MET A 68 10.50 8.60 5.52
N SER A 69 11.25 9.57 4.98
CA SER A 69 11.41 9.72 3.52
C SER A 69 12.66 8.98 3.03
N ILE A 70 12.54 8.18 1.97
CA ILE A 70 13.65 7.45 1.33
C ILE A 70 13.89 7.97 -0.09
N PRO A 71 15.13 7.93 -0.63
CA PRO A 71 15.46 8.50 -1.94
C PRO A 71 14.68 7.90 -3.13
N ASN A 72 14.40 6.60 -3.10
CA ASN A 72 13.74 5.86 -4.18
C ASN A 72 12.36 5.37 -3.72
N LEU A 73 11.54 6.27 -3.18
CA LEU A 73 10.23 5.93 -2.64
C LEU A 73 9.29 5.38 -3.73
N ASP A 74 9.40 5.90 -4.94
CA ASP A 74 8.74 5.39 -6.13
C ASP A 74 9.05 3.90 -6.38
N VAL A 75 10.33 3.54 -6.41
CA VAL A 75 10.78 2.15 -6.57
C VAL A 75 10.28 1.27 -5.42
N TYR A 76 10.29 1.79 -4.19
CA TYR A 76 9.74 1.06 -3.05
C TYR A 76 8.23 0.80 -3.23
N TYR A 77 7.47 1.77 -3.73
CA TYR A 77 6.04 1.56 -4.00
C TYR A 77 5.83 0.50 -5.09
N GLU A 78 6.57 0.59 -6.19
CA GLU A 78 6.55 -0.39 -7.29
C GLU A 78 6.85 -1.80 -6.80
N ASP A 79 7.97 -2.00 -6.10
CA ASP A 79 8.45 -3.33 -5.73
C ASP A 79 7.68 -3.93 -4.54
N CYS A 80 7.32 -3.10 -3.56
CA CYS A 80 6.87 -3.58 -2.24
C CYS A 80 5.41 -3.31 -1.92
N VAL A 81 4.76 -2.31 -2.54
CA VAL A 81 3.41 -1.86 -2.16
C VAL A 81 2.37 -2.23 -3.21
N ILE A 82 2.65 -1.95 -4.48
CA ILE A 82 1.74 -2.16 -5.60
C ILE A 82 1.62 -3.67 -5.88
N GLY A 83 0.42 -4.16 -6.24
CA GLY A 83 0.26 -5.56 -6.59
C GLY A 83 -1.15 -5.97 -6.96
N GLY A 84 -1.26 -7.16 -7.56
CA GLY A 84 -2.51 -7.69 -8.07
C GLY A 84 -2.71 -7.38 -9.55
N THR A 85 -3.74 -7.98 -10.15
CA THR A 85 -3.97 -7.91 -11.59
C THR A 85 -4.36 -6.49 -12.02
N GLY A 86 -3.52 -5.87 -12.86
CA GLY A 86 -3.78 -4.54 -13.43
C GLY A 86 -3.41 -3.37 -12.51
N ALA A 87 -2.62 -3.64 -11.47
CA ALA A 87 -1.95 -2.62 -10.65
C ALA A 87 -0.65 -2.13 -11.31
#